data_AF-A0A958X113-F1
#
_entry.id   AF-A0A958X113-F1
#
_cell.length_a   1.000
_cell.length_b   1.000
_cell.length_c   1.000
_cell.angle_alpha   90.00
_cell.angle_beta   90.00
_cell.angle_gamma   90.00
#
_symmetry.space_group_name_H-M   'P 1'
#
loop_
_entity.id
_entity.type
_entity.pdbx_description
1 polymer ?
#
loop_
_entity_poly.entity_id
_entity_poly.type
_entity_poly.pdbx_seq_one_letter_code
_entity_poly.pdbx_strand_id
1 'polypeptide(L)'
;MMIKNFRLILLLSLLSGMLSAQEMENTFPQNWQGDWKGTLEIFNGKGKVQSIDMALEIHKIDTSTQGRFTFGLVYGSKEQDWRPYELVPVAPEKGLWQVDEKNTIIMESYMYGPKLLCWFTVQKSRILCTYEKTDENTMVFEVISGQESAISSTGGTKTEEEDIPVVETFPFSVFQRAILKKE
;
A
#
# COMPACT_ATOMS: atom_id res chain seq x y z
N MET A 1 47.51 -61.49 -8.77
CA MET A 1 47.06 -60.10 -9.02
C MET A 1 45.60 -60.15 -9.46
N MET A 2 44.71 -59.90 -8.50
CA MET A 2 43.24 -59.91 -8.56
C MET A 2 42.75 -58.52 -9.00
N ILE A 3 41.56 -58.21 -9.53
CA ILE A 3 40.37 -58.88 -10.10
C ILE A 3 39.38 -57.74 -10.46
N LYS A 4 38.47 -57.99 -11.42
CA LYS A 4 37.10 -57.43 -11.63
C LYS A 4 36.85 -56.10 -12.36
N ASN A 5 36.19 -56.26 -13.50
CA ASN A 5 35.17 -55.40 -14.10
C ASN A 5 34.14 -54.88 -13.06
N PHE A 6 33.74 -53.61 -13.16
CA PHE A 6 32.53 -53.12 -12.49
C PHE A 6 31.74 -52.17 -13.40
N ARG A 7 30.46 -52.50 -13.56
CA ARG A 7 29.43 -51.74 -14.29
C ARG A 7 29.14 -50.44 -13.53
N LEU A 8 29.09 -49.30 -14.21
CA LEU A 8 28.51 -48.09 -13.62
C LEU A 8 27.05 -47.99 -14.05
N ILE A 9 26.17 -48.25 -13.09
CA ILE A 9 24.71 -48.14 -13.19
C ILE A 9 24.36 -46.64 -13.12
N LEU A 10 23.58 -46.17 -14.09
CA LEU A 10 22.95 -44.84 -14.08
C LEU A 10 21.84 -44.86 -13.02
N LEU A 11 22.08 -44.29 -11.84
CA LEU A 11 21.03 -44.08 -10.84
C LEU A 11 20.33 -42.74 -11.14
N LEU A 12 19.13 -42.83 -11.71
CA LEU A 12 18.16 -41.74 -11.73
C LEU A 12 17.80 -41.40 -10.27
N SER A 13 18.35 -40.31 -9.72
CA SER A 13 17.87 -39.77 -8.45
C SER A 13 16.59 -38.97 -8.70
N LEU A 14 15.47 -39.70 -8.76
CA LEU A 14 14.17 -39.19 -8.32
C LEU A 14 14.28 -38.94 -6.82
N LEU A 15 14.51 -37.68 -6.42
CA LEU A 15 14.35 -37.25 -5.04
C LEU A 15 13.54 -35.95 -5.03
N SER A 16 12.28 -36.12 -4.58
CA SER A 16 11.55 -35.21 -3.70
C SER A 16 11.21 -33.82 -4.26
N GLY A 17 9.95 -33.48 -4.53
CA GLY A 17 8.80 -33.71 -3.68
C GLY A 17 8.80 -32.68 -2.54
N MET A 18 7.78 -31.82 -2.53
CA MET A 18 7.56 -30.63 -1.68
C MET A 18 8.04 -29.30 -2.29
N LEU A 19 7.43 -28.91 -3.42
CA LEU A 19 7.13 -27.48 -3.59
C LEU A 19 6.01 -27.16 -2.60
N SER A 20 6.37 -26.60 -1.45
CA SER A 20 5.41 -26.11 -0.48
C SER A 20 4.53 -25.04 -1.13
N ALA A 21 3.26 -25.35 -1.34
CA ALA A 21 2.22 -24.40 -1.70
C ALA A 21 1.77 -23.52 -0.51
N GLN A 22 2.68 -23.16 0.40
CA GLN A 22 2.37 -22.44 1.65
C GLN A 22 2.64 -20.93 1.58
N GLU A 23 2.94 -20.35 0.42
CA GLU A 23 3.24 -18.91 0.33
C GLU A 23 2.02 -18.01 0.10
N MET A 24 0.80 -18.56 -0.07
CA MET A 24 -0.35 -17.74 -0.46
C MET A 24 -1.01 -16.99 0.70
N GLU A 25 -0.89 -17.46 1.95
CA GLU A 25 -1.48 -16.77 3.12
C GLU A 25 -0.63 -15.59 3.64
N ASN A 26 0.63 -15.48 3.21
CA ASN A 26 1.57 -14.46 3.68
C ASN A 26 1.73 -13.27 2.74
N THR A 27 0.96 -13.19 1.66
CA THR A 27 1.06 -12.13 0.65
C THR A 27 -0.08 -11.11 0.79
N PHE A 28 0.22 -9.88 0.39
CA PHE A 28 -0.78 -8.82 0.31
C PHE A 28 -1.81 -9.13 -0.79
N PRO A 29 -3.12 -8.89 -0.57
CA PRO A 29 -3.74 -8.33 0.64
C PRO A 29 -4.21 -9.40 1.65
N GLN A 30 -4.01 -10.69 1.37
CA GLN A 30 -4.52 -11.78 2.21
C GLN A 30 -4.04 -11.65 3.67
N ASN A 31 -2.77 -11.35 3.88
CA ASN A 31 -2.17 -11.17 5.20
C ASN A 31 -2.52 -9.82 5.88
N TRP A 32 -3.26 -8.95 5.20
CA TRP A 32 -3.78 -7.67 5.74
C TRP A 32 -5.25 -7.74 6.12
N GLN A 33 -5.93 -8.86 5.83
CA GLN A 33 -7.34 -9.00 6.14
C GLN A 33 -7.65 -8.85 7.63
N GLY A 34 -8.82 -8.30 7.90
CA GLY A 34 -9.36 -8.03 9.20
C GLY A 34 -10.00 -6.64 9.27
N ASP A 35 -10.60 -6.38 10.42
CA ASP A 35 -11.10 -5.06 10.78
C ASP A 35 -10.02 -4.36 11.63
N TRP A 36 -9.69 -3.14 11.24
CA TRP A 36 -8.63 -2.34 11.86
C TRP A 36 -9.25 -1.08 12.40
N LYS A 37 -9.06 -0.78 13.68
CA LYS A 37 -9.66 0.39 14.34
C LYS A 37 -8.64 1.24 15.08
N GLY A 38 -8.86 2.54 15.11
CA GLY A 38 -8.06 3.49 15.87
C GLY A 38 -8.63 4.89 15.78
N THR A 39 -7.83 5.88 16.19
CA THR A 39 -8.20 7.29 16.08
C THR A 39 -7.31 7.95 15.04
N LEU A 40 -7.93 8.63 14.08
CA LEU A 40 -7.28 9.52 13.13
C LEU A 40 -7.05 10.88 13.77
N GLU A 41 -5.79 11.24 13.93
CA GLU A 41 -5.36 12.53 14.41
C GLU A 41 -5.02 13.42 13.20
N ILE A 42 -5.60 14.62 13.13
CA ILE A 42 -5.43 15.57 12.02
C ILE A 42 -4.66 16.79 12.51
N PHE A 43 -3.60 17.13 11.78
CA PHE A 43 -2.66 18.20 12.09
C PHE A 43 -2.55 19.20 10.94
N ASN A 44 -2.18 20.44 11.29
CA ASN A 44 -1.66 21.43 10.36
C ASN A 44 -0.48 22.18 11.00
N GLY A 45 -0.02 23.27 10.39
CA GLY A 45 1.09 24.08 10.90
C GLY A 45 0.89 24.68 12.30
N LYS A 46 -0.31 24.61 12.88
CA LYS A 46 -0.63 25.06 14.24
C LYS A 46 -0.69 23.91 15.27
N GLY A 47 -0.44 22.67 14.85
CA GLY A 47 -0.55 21.48 15.67
C GLY A 47 -1.80 20.66 15.37
N LYS A 48 -2.28 19.90 16.35
CA LYS A 48 -3.47 19.07 16.21
C LYS A 48 -4.74 19.93 16.14
N VAL A 49 -5.58 19.66 15.16
CA VAL A 49 -6.84 20.40 14.94
C VAL A 49 -8.09 19.55 15.12
N GLN A 50 -7.98 18.23 14.93
CA GLN A 50 -9.13 17.32 15.04
C GLN A 50 -8.68 15.89 15.32
N SER A 51 -9.57 15.12 15.94
CA SER A 51 -9.46 13.67 16.12
C SER A 51 -10.79 13.04 15.69
N ILE A 52 -10.76 11.91 14.98
CA ILE A 52 -11.96 11.16 14.55
C ILE A 52 -11.70 9.67 14.74
N ASP A 53 -12.66 8.92 15.24
CA ASP A 53 -12.57 7.46 15.20
C ASP A 53 -12.52 6.98 13.75
N MET A 54 -11.69 5.98 13.48
CA MET A 54 -11.45 5.48 12.14
C MET A 54 -11.44 3.96 12.15
N ALA A 55 -12.03 3.37 11.12
CA ALA A 55 -11.88 1.95 10.81
C ALA A 55 -11.46 1.72 9.36
N LEU A 56 -10.72 0.64 9.12
CA LEU A 56 -10.42 0.08 7.81
C LEU A 56 -10.83 -1.40 7.80
N GLU A 57 -11.67 -1.77 6.84
CA GLU A 57 -12.21 -3.12 6.67
C GLU A 57 -11.56 -3.75 5.44
N ILE A 58 -10.77 -4.81 5.63
CA ILE A 58 -10.11 -5.54 4.54
C ILE A 58 -10.59 -6.98 4.55
N HIS A 59 -11.41 -7.35 3.57
CA HIS A 59 -12.00 -8.68 3.47
C HIS A 59 -12.01 -9.17 2.04
N LYS A 60 -11.74 -10.45 1.82
CA LYS A 60 -11.91 -11.05 0.50
C LYS A 60 -13.37 -10.95 0.05
N ILE A 61 -13.58 -10.56 -1.21
CA ILE A 61 -14.91 -10.60 -1.83
C ILE A 61 -15.05 -11.97 -2.48
N ASP A 62 -15.72 -12.91 -1.82
CA ASP A 62 -15.84 -14.31 -2.28
C ASP A 62 -16.52 -14.46 -3.64
N THR A 63 -17.40 -13.52 -4.00
CA THR A 63 -18.08 -13.50 -5.31
C THR A 63 -17.23 -12.88 -6.42
N SER A 64 -16.05 -12.35 -6.11
CA SER A 64 -15.19 -11.69 -7.10
C SER A 64 -14.48 -12.72 -7.99
N THR A 65 -14.73 -12.64 -9.29
CA THR A 65 -13.96 -13.39 -10.30
C THR A 65 -12.57 -12.81 -10.56
N GLN A 66 -12.32 -11.60 -10.06
CA GLN A 66 -11.07 -10.86 -10.25
C GLN A 66 -10.19 -10.88 -8.98
N GLY A 67 -10.60 -11.57 -7.91
CA GLY A 67 -9.83 -11.59 -6.66
C GLY A 67 -9.82 -10.25 -5.92
N ARG A 68 -10.91 -9.48 -6.01
CA ARG A 68 -11.06 -8.18 -5.33
C ARG A 68 -11.26 -8.37 -3.82
N PHE A 69 -10.87 -7.35 -3.07
CA PHE A 69 -11.08 -7.25 -1.63
C PHE A 69 -11.89 -6.00 -1.31
N THR A 70 -12.70 -6.05 -0.27
CA THR A 70 -13.17 -4.85 0.41
C THR A 70 -11.96 -4.09 0.93
N PHE A 71 -12.02 -2.77 0.83
CA PHE A 71 -11.01 -1.86 1.36
C PHE A 71 -11.71 -0.65 1.98
N GLY A 72 -12.70 -0.93 2.83
CA GLY A 72 -13.69 0.04 3.27
C GLY A 72 -13.15 0.94 4.38
N LEU A 73 -13.32 2.24 4.25
CA LEU A 73 -12.95 3.20 5.30
C LEU A 73 -14.20 3.71 6.01
N VAL A 74 -14.13 3.87 7.32
CA VAL A 74 -15.16 4.50 8.14
C VAL A 74 -14.51 5.62 8.94
N TYR A 75 -15.09 6.82 8.92
CA TYR A 75 -14.72 7.93 9.78
C TYR A 75 -15.91 8.27 10.69
N GLY A 76 -15.74 8.10 11.99
CA GLY A 76 -16.83 8.12 12.97
C GLY A 76 -17.65 6.83 12.89
N SER A 77 -18.83 6.88 12.29
CA SER A 77 -19.71 5.72 12.07
C SER A 77 -20.04 5.52 10.59
N LYS A 78 -20.59 4.34 10.24
CA LYS A 78 -20.97 4.04 8.85
C LYS A 78 -22.06 4.98 8.31
N GLU A 79 -22.90 5.51 9.19
CA GLU A 79 -23.93 6.48 8.87
C GLU A 79 -23.38 7.90 8.64
N GLN A 80 -22.19 8.19 9.21
CA GLN A 80 -21.55 9.51 9.11
C GLN A 80 -20.70 9.64 7.85
N ASP A 81 -19.69 8.80 7.70
CA ASP A 81 -18.79 8.77 6.54
C ASP A 81 -18.29 7.34 6.35
N TRP A 82 -18.96 6.61 5.46
CA TRP A 82 -18.55 5.30 5.00
C TRP A 82 -18.12 5.37 3.55
N ARG A 83 -16.94 4.82 3.29
CA ARG A 83 -16.34 4.75 1.97
C ARG A 83 -16.21 3.29 1.58
N PRO A 84 -17.15 2.74 0.80
CA PRO A 84 -17.22 1.31 0.47
C PRO A 84 -16.25 0.96 -0.67
N TYR A 85 -14.98 1.28 -0.50
CA TYR A 85 -13.98 1.08 -1.55
C TYR A 85 -13.65 -0.39 -1.73
N GLU A 86 -13.09 -0.71 -2.89
CA GLU A 86 -12.57 -2.04 -3.19
C GLU A 86 -11.12 -1.95 -3.66
N LEU A 87 -10.31 -2.92 -3.24
CA LEU A 87 -8.97 -3.14 -3.72
C LEU A 87 -9.00 -4.13 -4.89
N VAL A 88 -8.46 -3.71 -6.03
CA VAL A 88 -8.50 -4.44 -7.30
C VAL A 88 -7.07 -4.82 -7.71
N PRO A 89 -6.78 -6.11 -7.95
CA PRO A 89 -5.50 -6.53 -8.52
C PRO A 89 -5.38 -6.07 -9.97
N VAL A 90 -4.25 -5.46 -10.33
CA VAL A 90 -3.93 -5.05 -11.71
C VAL A 90 -2.68 -5.77 -12.21
N ALA A 91 -1.57 -5.58 -11.51
CA ALA A 91 -0.33 -6.32 -11.71
C ALA A 91 0.36 -6.52 -10.34
N PRO A 92 -0.20 -7.40 -9.47
CA PRO A 92 0.30 -7.63 -8.11
C PRO A 92 1.79 -8.00 -8.05
N GLU A 93 2.31 -8.69 -9.06
CA GLU A 93 3.71 -9.07 -9.20
C GLU A 93 4.64 -7.86 -9.38
N LYS A 94 4.11 -6.70 -9.80
CA LYS A 94 4.80 -5.41 -9.86
C LYS A 94 4.41 -4.49 -8.70
N GLY A 95 3.63 -5.00 -7.74
CA GLY A 95 3.04 -4.23 -6.66
C GLY A 95 1.92 -3.29 -7.11
N LEU A 96 1.40 -3.38 -8.33
CA LEU A 96 0.37 -2.46 -8.82
C LEU A 96 -1.05 -2.97 -8.51
N TRP A 97 -1.80 -2.12 -7.83
CA TRP A 97 -3.19 -2.30 -7.43
C TRP A 97 -4.00 -1.05 -7.78
N GLN A 98 -5.32 -1.17 -7.71
CA GLN A 98 -6.23 -0.03 -7.78
C GLN A 98 -7.12 0.00 -6.55
N VAL A 99 -7.37 1.20 -6.03
CA VAL A 99 -8.46 1.46 -5.08
C VAL A 99 -9.61 2.06 -5.88
N ASP A 100 -10.70 1.31 -5.99
CA ASP A 100 -11.93 1.71 -6.69
C ASP A 100 -12.92 2.28 -5.67
N GLU A 101 -13.23 3.57 -5.81
CA GLU A 101 -14.14 4.28 -4.90
C GLU A 101 -15.63 4.01 -5.18
N LYS A 102 -15.95 3.23 -6.22
CA LYS A 102 -17.32 2.89 -6.64
C LYS A 102 -18.15 4.09 -7.11
N ASN A 103 -17.53 5.22 -7.38
CA ASN A 103 -18.15 6.47 -7.81
C ASN A 103 -17.50 7.04 -9.08
N THR A 104 -16.94 6.17 -9.93
CA THR A 104 -16.13 6.47 -11.12
C THR A 104 -14.68 6.92 -10.85
N ILE A 105 -14.29 7.13 -9.60
CA ILE A 105 -12.90 7.38 -9.22
C ILE A 105 -12.19 6.04 -8.98
N ILE A 106 -11.06 5.86 -9.66
CA ILE A 106 -10.15 4.72 -9.51
C ILE A 106 -8.75 5.32 -9.35
N MET A 107 -8.00 4.84 -8.35
CA MET A 107 -6.67 5.34 -8.07
C MET A 107 -5.65 4.20 -8.08
N GLU A 108 -4.60 4.34 -8.88
CA GLU A 108 -3.45 3.44 -8.82
C GLU A 108 -2.77 3.53 -7.45
N SER A 109 -2.49 2.36 -6.88
CA SER A 109 -1.80 2.18 -5.62
C SER A 109 -0.67 1.18 -5.77
N TYR A 110 0.44 1.44 -5.10
CA TYR A 110 1.68 0.68 -5.24
C TYR A 110 2.05 0.05 -3.91
N MET A 111 2.19 -1.27 -3.90
CA MET A 111 2.65 -2.04 -2.75
C MET A 111 4.17 -2.20 -2.81
N TYR A 112 4.88 -1.51 -1.92
CA TYR A 112 6.33 -1.58 -1.77
C TYR A 112 6.71 -1.94 -0.33
N GLY A 113 7.34 -3.11 -0.16
CA GLY A 113 7.64 -3.64 1.16
C GLY A 113 6.34 -3.82 1.98
N PRO A 114 6.25 -3.28 3.21
CA PRO A 114 5.06 -3.35 4.04
C PRO A 114 4.06 -2.19 3.80
N LYS A 115 4.23 -1.39 2.74
CA LYS A 115 3.50 -0.14 2.54
C LYS A 115 2.75 -0.10 1.21
N LEU A 116 1.46 0.21 1.26
CA LEU A 116 0.63 0.56 0.12
C LEU A 116 0.60 2.09 0.00
N LEU A 117 0.98 2.61 -1.17
CA LEU A 117 1.08 4.05 -1.43
C LEU A 117 0.16 4.44 -2.58
N CYS A 118 -0.60 5.51 -2.40
CA CYS A 118 -1.42 6.12 -3.44
C CYS A 118 -1.10 7.61 -3.50
N TRP A 119 -0.62 8.08 -4.65
CA TRP A 119 -0.22 9.47 -4.85
C TRP A 119 -0.98 10.06 -6.03
N PHE A 120 -1.85 11.02 -5.75
CA PHE A 120 -2.82 11.50 -6.73
C PHE A 120 -3.10 13.00 -6.52
N THR A 121 -3.81 13.57 -7.49
CA THR A 121 -4.29 14.96 -7.41
C THR A 121 -5.79 15.01 -7.63
N VAL A 122 -6.46 15.87 -6.87
CA VAL A 122 -7.91 16.07 -6.94
C VAL A 122 -8.23 17.50 -6.53
N GLN A 123 -8.99 18.22 -7.34
CA GLN A 123 -9.39 19.61 -7.04
C GLN A 123 -8.23 20.53 -6.60
N LYS A 124 -7.09 20.48 -7.32
CA LYS A 124 -5.83 21.22 -7.02
C LYS A 124 -5.13 20.83 -5.71
N SER A 125 -5.58 19.77 -5.06
CA SER A 125 -4.90 19.16 -3.92
C SER A 125 -4.02 18.02 -4.42
N ARG A 126 -2.77 17.97 -3.98
CA ARG A 126 -1.89 16.81 -4.12
C ARG A 126 -1.92 16.03 -2.83
N ILE A 127 -2.17 14.72 -2.93
CA ILE A 127 -2.42 13.86 -1.78
C ILE A 127 -1.56 12.61 -1.90
N LEU A 128 -0.78 12.32 -0.86
CA LEU A 128 -0.16 11.02 -0.62
C LEU A 128 -0.94 10.34 0.50
N CYS A 129 -1.59 9.23 0.17
CA CYS A 129 -2.27 8.35 1.10
C CYS A 129 -1.46 7.06 1.25
N THR A 130 -1.20 6.63 2.48
CA THR A 130 -0.42 5.42 2.72
C THR A 130 -1.02 4.57 3.83
N TYR A 131 -0.82 3.25 3.67
CA TYR A 131 -1.15 2.23 4.66
C TYR A 131 0.11 1.41 4.86
N GLU A 132 0.56 1.23 6.09
CA GLU A 132 1.77 0.49 6.41
C GLU A 132 1.49 -0.53 7.51
N LYS A 133 1.62 -1.81 7.21
CA LYS A 133 1.51 -2.86 8.22
C LYS A 133 2.84 -2.98 8.96
N THR A 134 2.94 -2.40 10.16
CA THR A 134 4.19 -2.37 10.93
C THR A 134 4.45 -3.66 11.71
N ASP A 135 3.38 -4.39 12.05
CA ASP A 135 3.43 -5.73 12.63
C ASP A 135 2.11 -6.48 12.34
N GLU A 136 1.92 -7.67 12.89
CA GLU A 136 0.72 -8.50 12.66
C GLU A 136 -0.60 -7.83 13.05
N ASN A 137 -0.57 -6.96 14.07
CA ASN A 137 -1.73 -6.38 14.73
C ASN A 137 -1.78 -4.85 14.65
N THR A 138 -0.84 -4.22 13.94
CA THR A 138 -0.76 -2.76 13.81
C THR A 138 -0.62 -2.35 12.35
N MET A 139 -1.48 -1.42 11.95
CA MET A 139 -1.39 -0.69 10.70
C MET A 139 -1.30 0.80 10.96
N VAL A 140 -0.39 1.49 10.28
CA VAL A 140 -0.28 2.94 10.28
C VAL A 140 -0.94 3.46 9.01
N PHE A 141 -1.94 4.31 9.16
CA PHE A 141 -2.58 5.03 8.07
C PHE A 141 -2.14 6.49 8.11
N GLU A 142 -1.71 7.03 6.98
CA GLU A 142 -1.27 8.42 6.86
C GLU A 142 -1.82 9.09 5.60
N VAL A 143 -2.23 10.35 5.73
CA VAL A 143 -2.55 11.23 4.61
C VAL A 143 -1.72 12.50 4.74
N ILE A 144 -0.94 12.79 3.72
CA ILE A 144 -0.20 14.03 3.58
C ILE A 144 -0.78 14.76 2.37
N SER A 145 -1.22 16.00 2.56
CA SER A 145 -1.78 16.78 1.46
C SER A 145 -1.40 18.25 1.49
N GLY A 146 -1.51 18.86 0.31
CA GLY A 146 -1.27 20.28 0.11
C GLY A 146 -1.60 20.71 -1.30
N GLN A 147 -1.20 21.92 -1.67
CA GLN A 147 -1.49 22.44 -3.01
C GLN A 147 -0.66 21.69 -4.05
N GLU A 148 -1.29 21.39 -5.19
CA GLU A 148 -0.62 20.75 -6.33
C GLU A 148 0.38 21.68 -7.03
N SER A 149 0.24 23.00 -6.87
CA SER A 149 1.19 23.99 -7.36
C SER A 149 2.42 24.09 -6.49
N ALA A 150 3.59 24.24 -7.12
CA ALA A 150 4.84 24.47 -6.42
C ALA A 150 4.80 25.82 -5.65
N ILE A 151 5.36 25.84 -4.44
CA ILE A 151 5.56 27.05 -3.63
C ILE A 151 6.90 27.74 -3.95
N SER A 152 7.86 26.97 -4.46
CA SER A 152 9.15 27.49 -4.89
C SER A 152 9.73 26.64 -6.01
N SER A 153 10.47 27.28 -6.92
CA SER A 153 11.28 26.63 -7.94
C SER A 153 12.71 27.17 -7.80
N THR A 154 13.67 26.26 -7.67
CA THR A 154 15.09 26.58 -7.49
C THR A 154 15.95 25.71 -8.42
N GLY A 155 17.23 26.02 -8.57
CA GLY A 155 18.08 25.36 -9.57
C GLY A 155 17.86 25.92 -10.97
N GLY A 156 18.09 25.11 -12.00
CA GLY A 156 17.97 25.56 -13.41
C GLY A 156 19.08 26.51 -13.85
N THR A 157 20.18 26.57 -13.10
CA THR A 157 21.37 27.37 -13.41
C THR A 157 22.53 26.47 -13.82
N LYS A 158 23.53 27.05 -14.48
CA LYS A 158 24.80 26.38 -14.73
C LYS A 158 25.78 26.68 -13.60
N THR A 159 26.44 25.66 -13.08
CA THR A 159 27.71 25.84 -12.37
C THR A 159 28.85 25.63 -13.36
N GLU A 160 30.10 25.92 -12.97
CA GLU A 160 31.26 25.84 -13.89
C GLU A 160 31.43 24.45 -14.53
N GLU A 161 30.91 23.39 -13.90
CA GLU A 161 31.10 22.00 -14.34
C GLU A 161 29.80 21.22 -14.60
N GLU A 162 28.61 21.76 -14.28
CA GLU A 162 27.36 20.99 -14.40
C GLU A 162 26.11 21.87 -14.59
N ASP A 163 25.16 21.36 -15.39
CA ASP A 163 23.79 21.87 -15.50
C ASP A 163 22.96 21.41 -14.30
N ILE A 164 22.53 22.35 -13.44
CA ILE A 164 21.76 22.03 -12.24
C ILE A 164 20.28 21.89 -12.59
N PRO A 165 19.62 20.75 -12.30
CA PRO A 165 18.21 20.57 -12.60
C PRO A 165 17.33 21.54 -11.81
N VAL A 166 16.15 21.84 -12.37
CA VAL A 166 15.12 22.58 -11.65
C VAL A 166 14.51 21.66 -10.58
N VAL A 167 14.41 22.17 -9.35
CA VAL A 167 13.74 21.52 -8.23
C VAL A 167 12.50 22.32 -7.86
N GLU A 168 11.35 21.66 -7.95
CA GLU A 168 10.07 22.20 -7.51
C GLU A 168 9.70 21.66 -6.12
N THR A 169 9.37 22.57 -5.21
CA THR A 169 8.90 22.23 -3.87
C THR A 169 7.40 22.45 -3.79
N PHE A 170 6.68 21.49 -3.22
CA PHE A 170 5.23 21.55 -3.06
C PHE A 170 4.89 21.67 -1.57
N PRO A 171 3.95 22.56 -1.19
CA PRO A 171 3.65 22.79 0.20
C PRO A 171 2.82 21.64 0.80
N PHE A 172 3.00 21.36 2.08
CA PHE A 172 2.06 20.58 2.87
C PHE A 172 1.16 21.52 3.67
N SER A 173 -0.15 21.23 3.71
CA SER A 173 -1.11 21.97 4.52
C SER A 173 -1.77 21.10 5.60
N VAL A 174 -1.87 19.79 5.37
CA VAL A 174 -2.50 18.83 6.28
C VAL A 174 -1.67 17.57 6.39
N PHE A 175 -1.54 17.07 7.62
CA PHE A 175 -1.03 15.74 7.93
C PHE A 175 -2.05 15.02 8.79
N GLN A 176 -2.41 13.79 8.42
CA GLN A 176 -3.33 12.94 9.16
C GLN A 176 -2.63 11.62 9.46
N ARG A 177 -2.82 11.09 10.66
CA ARG A 177 -2.23 9.82 11.08
C ARG A 177 -3.16 9.05 11.99
N ALA A 178 -3.34 7.77 11.71
CA ALA A 178 -3.97 6.82 12.61
C ALA A 178 -3.04 5.63 12.87
N ILE A 179 -3.02 5.15 14.12
CA ILE A 179 -2.48 3.83 14.46
C ILE A 179 -3.70 2.93 14.64
N LEU A 180 -3.93 2.06 13.66
CA LEU A 180 -5.03 1.12 13.66
C LEU A 180 -4.57 -0.21 14.25
N LYS A 181 -5.36 -0.74 15.18
CA LYS A 181 -5.16 -2.07 15.76
C LYS A 181 -6.16 -3.04 15.17
N LYS A 182 -5.68 -4.25 14.91
CA LYS A 182 -6.54 -5.35 14.49
C LYS A 182 -7.51 -5.71 15.63
N GLU A 183 -8.78 -5.87 15.30
CA GLU A 183 -9.84 -6.32 16.22
C GLU A 183 -10.09 -7.82 16.14
#